data_AF-A0A6J5JZ57-F1
#
_entry.id   AF-A0A6J5JZ57-F1
#
_cell.length_a   1.000
_cell.length_b   1.000
_cell.length_c   1.000
_cell.angle_alpha   90.00
_cell.angle_beta   90.00
_cell.angle_gamma   90.00
#
_symmetry.space_group_name_H-M   'P 1'
#
loop_
_entity.id
_entity.type
_entity.pdbx_description
1 polymer ?
#
loop_
_entity_poly.entity_id
_entity_poly.type
_entity_poly.pdbx_seq_one_letter_code
_entity_poly.pdbx_strand_id
1 'polypeptide(L)' 'MEALGDAVYAGVTAAQLNGIVAADLTLQDVIDANVDNLDEEADEAIDGATSESNETVGTILGV' A
#
# COMPACT_ATOMS: atom_id res chain seq x y z
N MET A 1 -14.69 -0.24 14.91
CA MET A 1 -13.79 -0.39 13.74
C MET A 1 -14.34 -1.38 12.72
N GLU A 2 -15.15 -2.36 13.11
CA GLU A 2 -15.71 -3.39 12.21
C GLU A 2 -16.65 -2.84 11.11
N ALA A 3 -17.49 -1.84 11.40
CA ALA A 3 -18.48 -1.33 10.45
C ALA A 3 -17.93 -0.46 9.29
N LEU A 4 -16.71 0.08 9.41
CA LEU A 4 -16.08 0.88 8.34
C LEU A 4 -15.46 -0.03 7.27
N GLY A 5 -14.91 -1.19 7.70
CA GLY A 5 -14.40 -2.22 6.80
C GLY A 5 -15.49 -2.77 5.88
N ASP A 6 -16.67 -3.10 6.43
CA ASP A 6 -17.79 -3.64 5.66
C ASP A 6 -18.39 -2.63 4.66
N ALA A 7 -18.46 -1.34 5.02
CA ALA A 7 -19.01 -0.30 4.15
C ALA A 7 -18.08 0.02 2.96
N VAL A 8 -16.75 -0.01 3.17
CA VAL A 8 -15.77 0.12 2.09
C VAL A 8 -15.77 -1.15 1.22
N TYR A 9 -15.86 -2.33 1.83
CA TYR A 9 -15.95 -3.61 1.11
C TYR A 9 -17.18 -3.69 0.19
N ALA A 10 -18.30 -3.06 0.56
CA ALA A 10 -19.50 -3.01 -0.26
C ALA A 10 -19.41 -2.06 -1.47
N GLY A 11 -18.45 -1.13 -1.49
CA GLY A 11 -18.29 -0.12 -2.56
C GLY A 11 -17.08 -0.34 -3.48
N VAL A 12 -16.11 -1.17 -3.07
CA VAL A 12 -14.88 -1.44 -3.82
C VAL A 12 -15.08 -2.67 -4.71
N THR A 13 -14.85 -2.52 -6.01
CA THR A 13 -14.91 -3.65 -6.94
C THR A 13 -13.78 -4.64 -6.67
N ALA A 14 -13.95 -5.91 -7.05
CA ALA A 14 -12.89 -6.92 -6.96
C ALA A 14 -11.60 -6.50 -7.69
N ALA A 15 -11.72 -5.73 -8.78
CA ALA A 15 -10.57 -5.19 -9.50
C ALA A 15 -9.80 -4.13 -8.69
N GLN A 16 -10.53 -3.22 -8.04
CA GLN A 16 -9.93 -2.23 -7.13
C GLN A 16 -9.27 -2.92 -5.92
N LEU A 17 -9.93 -3.93 -5.33
CA LEU A 17 -9.36 -4.69 -4.22
C LEU A 17 -8.05 -5.40 -4.63
N ASN A 18 -8.03 -6.05 -5.80
CA ASN A 18 -6.82 -6.68 -6.32
C ASN A 18 -5.69 -5.65 -6.56
N GLY A 19 -6.03 -4.44 -7.01
CA GLY A 19 -5.06 -3.35 -7.17
C GLY A 19 -4.46 -2.90 -5.84
N ILE A 20 -5.26 -2.76 -4.78
CA ILE A 20 -4.79 -2.41 -3.44
C ILE A 20 -3.85 -3.50 -2.90
N VAL A 21 -4.24 -4.77 -3.03
CA VAL A 21 -3.39 -5.90 -2.61
C VAL A 21 -2.07 -5.91 -3.38
N ALA A 22 -2.08 -5.60 -4.68
CA ALA A 22 -0.85 -5.54 -5.47
C ALA A 22 0.08 -4.39 -5.02
N ALA A 23 -0.48 -3.24 -4.67
CA ALA A 23 0.28 -2.11 -4.11
C ALA A 23 0.92 -2.48 -2.75
N ASP A 24 0.15 -3.12 -1.87
CA ASP A 24 0.64 -3.59 -0.57
C ASP A 24 1.71 -4.68 -0.67
N LEU A 25 1.60 -5.60 -1.65
CA LEU A 25 2.63 -6.62 -1.89
C LEU A 25 3.93 -5.99 -2.41
N THR A 26 3.83 -5.02 -3.31
CA THR A 26 5.00 -4.27 -3.80
C THR A 26 5.70 -3.53 -2.67
N LEU A 27 4.94 -2.88 -1.79
CA LEU A 27 5.50 -2.20 -0.62
C LEU A 27 6.18 -3.19 0.34
N GLN A 28 5.56 -4.36 0.58
CA GLN A 28 6.15 -5.41 1.41
C GLN A 28 7.49 -5.91 0.84
N ASP A 29 7.59 -6.10 -0.48
CA ASP A 29 8.85 -6.53 -1.10
C ASP A 29 9.99 -5.51 -0.84
N VAL A 30 9.68 -4.20 -0.86
CA VAL A 30 10.66 -3.15 -0.56
C VAL A 30 11.02 -3.14 0.92
N ILE A 31 10.04 -3.26 1.82
CA ILE A 31 10.28 -3.32 3.26
C ILE A 31 11.14 -4.55 3.59
N ASP A 32 10.77 -5.74 3.11
CA ASP A 32 11.50 -6.97 3.39
C ASP A 32 12.94 -6.92 2.88
N ALA A 33 13.19 -6.23 1.76
CA ALA A 33 14.54 -6.03 1.22
C ALA A 33 15.39 -5.05 2.04
N ASN A 34 14.77 -4.13 2.80
CA ASN A 34 15.44 -2.98 3.41
C ASN A 34 15.31 -2.90 4.94
N VAL A 35 14.43 -3.67 5.58
CA VAL A 35 14.10 -3.57 7.02
C VAL A 35 15.28 -3.87 7.95
N ASP A 36 16.20 -4.73 7.50
CA ASP A 36 17.42 -5.06 8.23
C ASP A 36 18.59 -4.11 7.88
N ASN A 37 18.39 -3.19 6.93
CA ASN A 37 19.37 -2.19 6.54
C ASN A 37 19.13 -0.88 7.33
N LEU A 38 20.18 -0.37 7.97
CA LEU A 38 20.15 0.85 8.80
C LEU A 38 20.71 2.07 8.08
N ASP A 39 20.96 1.95 6.78
CA ASP A 39 21.46 3.05 5.95
C ASP A 39 20.32 3.99 5.56
N GLU A 40 20.65 5.28 5.41
CA GLU A 40 19.70 6.32 5.01
C GLU A 40 19.04 6.03 3.64
N GLU A 41 19.76 5.35 2.74
CA GLU A 41 19.21 4.90 1.45
C GLU A 41 18.10 3.85 1.60
N ALA A 42 18.16 3.01 2.64
CA ALA A 42 17.11 2.04 2.94
C ALA A 42 15.84 2.72 3.47
N ASP A 43 16.01 3.71 4.34
CA ASP A 43 14.91 4.54 4.84
C ASP A 43 14.25 5.32 3.68
N GLU A 44 15.04 5.94 2.80
CA GLU A 44 14.54 6.65 1.62
C GLU A 44 13.77 5.72 0.66
N ALA A 45 14.24 4.48 0.47
CA ALA A 45 13.56 3.50 -0.36
C ALA A 45 12.21 3.09 0.21
N ILE A 46 12.13 2.85 1.53
CA ILE A 46 10.89 2.51 2.22
C ILE A 46 9.90 3.68 2.18
N ASP A 47 10.37 4.91 2.43
CA ASP A 47 9.53 6.11 2.38
C ASP A 47 8.99 6.35 0.96
N GLY A 48 9.84 6.21 -0.06
CA GLY A 48 9.46 6.32 -1.46
C GLY A 48 8.38 5.30 -1.85
N ALA A 49 8.60 4.02 -1.53
CA ALA A 49 7.63 2.96 -1.80
C ALA A 49 6.32 3.15 -1.02
N THR A 50 6.39 3.66 0.21
CA THR A 50 5.20 3.98 1.02
C THR A 50 4.39 5.09 0.38
N SER A 51 5.04 6.15 -0.11
CA SER A 51 4.38 7.24 -0.83
C SER A 51 3.72 6.74 -2.12
N GLU A 52 4.41 5.94 -2.92
CA GLU A 52 3.89 5.38 -4.17
C GLU A 52 2.69 4.44 -3.93
N SER A 53 2.77 3.59 -2.90
CA SER A 53 1.65 2.73 -2.49
C SER A 53 0.43 3.57 -2.10
N ASN A 54 0.61 4.62 -1.28
CA ASN A 54 -0.47 5.50 -0.86
C ASN A 54 -1.11 6.24 -2.05
N GLU A 55 -0.31 6.73 -3.01
CA GLU A 55 -0.82 7.37 -4.23
C GLU A 55 -1.61 6.37 -5.09
N THR A 56 -1.12 5.15 -5.21
CA THR A 56 -1.79 4.07 -5.96
C THR A 56 -3.13 3.72 -5.32
N VAL A 57 -3.16 3.53 -4.00
CA VAL A 57 -4.38 3.26 -3.23
C VAL A 57 -5.35 4.45 -3.33
N GLY A 58 -4.87 5.68 -3.20
CA GLY A 58 -5.68 6.89 -3.37
C GLY A 58 -6.34 6.96 -4.74
N THR A 59 -5.56 6.70 -5.80
CA THR A 59 -6.06 6.63 -7.18
C THR A 59 -7.13 5.56 -7.37
N ILE A 60 -6.93 4.37 -6.78
CA ILE A 60 -7.89 3.27 -6.85
C ILE A 60 -9.21 3.61 -6.14
N LEU A 61 -9.12 4.30 -5.00
CA LEU A 61 -10.27 4.70 -4.18
C LEU A 61 -10.90 6.02 -4.67
N GLY A 62 -10.22 6.76 -5.54
CA GLY A 62 -10.67 8.04 -6.07
C GLY A 62 -10.60 9.20 -5.07
N VAL A 63 -9.60 9.19 -4.18
CA VAL A 63 -9.38 10.21 -3.13
C VAL A 63 -8.07 10.97 -3.30
#